data_AF-A0A1B3MTZ1-F1
#
_entry.id   AF-A0A1B3MTZ1-F1
#
_cell.length_a   1.000
_cell.length_b   1.000
_cell.length_c   1.000
_cell.angle_alpha   90.00
_cell.angle_beta   90.00
_cell.angle_gamma   90.00
#
_symmetry.space_group_name_H-M   'P 1'
#
loop_
_entity.id
_entity.type
_entity.pdbx_description
1 polymer ?
#
loop_
_entity_poly.entity_id
_entity_poly.type
_entity_poly.pdbx_seq_one_letter_code
_entity_poly.pdbx_strand_id
1 'polypeptide(L)'
;MWETPIGWIDYSGNDVLPTRDALVSARNASIKIHKQIAQADVFIVTLGLIETWYDLKTNTYLNFTPSEVLAGNLSRFECRITDYAENLEAAKYLIDYLRTHFNPNLKIIVTVSPVPLNVSFSGQDIAQANTLSKSTLRTVAQKLADEDENIDYFPSYEMVTLSNPTDAWLPDHRHVRREMVSRIMQTFVQHYIG
;
A
#
# COMPACT_ATOMS: atom_id res chain seq x y z
N MET A 1 13.71 13.94 7.61
CA MET A 1 14.74 13.23 8.41
C MET A 1 14.78 13.91 9.75
N TRP A 2 14.65 13.12 10.81
CA TRP A 2 14.53 13.59 12.18
C TRP A 2 15.41 12.73 13.07
N GLU A 3 16.04 13.35 14.06
CA GLU A 3 16.72 12.62 15.13
C GLU A 3 15.69 12.28 16.21
N THR A 4 15.76 11.05 16.71
CA THR A 4 14.93 10.49 17.78
C THR A 4 15.85 9.89 18.85
N PRO A 5 15.36 9.61 20.07
CA PRO A 5 16.18 8.98 21.12
C PRO A 5 16.78 7.62 20.74
N ILE A 6 16.23 6.95 19.73
CA ILE A 6 16.64 5.60 19.29
C ILE A 6 17.32 5.59 17.91
N GLY A 7 17.57 6.76 17.31
CA GLY A 7 18.26 6.89 16.02
C GLY A 7 17.62 7.93 15.09
N TRP A 8 17.88 7.80 13.80
CA TRP A 8 17.43 8.69 12.74
C TRP A 8 16.28 8.07 11.96
N ILE A 9 15.21 8.84 11.78
CA ILE A 9 14.02 8.41 11.05
C ILE A 9 13.75 9.28 9.83
N ASP A 10 13.27 8.63 8.78
CA ASP A 10 12.67 9.26 7.62
C ASP A 10 11.30 8.65 7.38
N TYR A 11 10.22 9.43 7.47
CA TYR A 11 8.87 8.91 7.28
C TYR A 11 8.55 8.48 5.83
N SER A 12 9.52 8.57 4.92
CA SER A 12 9.44 7.93 3.59
C SER A 12 9.83 6.43 3.58
N GLY A 13 10.52 5.93 4.61
CA GLY A 13 10.96 4.53 4.74
C GLY A 13 10.60 3.94 6.10
N ASN A 14 10.62 2.62 6.24
CA ASN A 14 10.03 1.92 7.39
C ASN A 14 10.96 1.74 8.61
N ASP A 15 12.20 2.24 8.56
CA ASP A 15 13.23 1.92 9.56
C ASP A 15 13.76 3.14 10.31
N VAL A 16 14.04 2.94 11.60
CA VAL A 16 14.90 3.82 12.40
C VAL A 16 16.34 3.35 12.23
N LEU A 17 17.22 4.21 11.74
CA LEU A 17 18.61 3.88 11.44
C LEU A 17 19.56 4.53 12.44
N PRO A 18 20.67 3.86 12.82
CA PRO A 18 21.51 4.31 13.93
C PRO A 18 22.23 5.64 13.64
N THR A 19 22.45 6.00 12.37
CA THR A 19 23.13 7.23 11.98
C THR A 19 22.39 7.93 10.84
N ARG A 20 22.58 9.25 10.74
CA ARG A 20 22.07 10.07 9.63
C ARG A 20 22.58 9.57 8.28
N ASP A 21 23.84 9.14 8.21
CA ASP A 21 24.45 8.67 6.96
C ASP A 21 23.87 7.34 6.50
N ALA A 22 23.56 6.44 7.43
CA ALA A 22 22.81 5.21 7.12
C ALA A 22 21.43 5.53 6.56
N LEU A 23 20.72 6.49 7.17
CA LEU A 23 19.41 6.95 6.70
C LEU A 23 19.46 7.58 5.30
N VAL A 24 20.42 8.45 5.05
CA VAL A 24 20.63 9.05 3.73
C VAL A 24 20.97 7.99 2.69
N SER A 25 21.79 7.00 3.05
CA SER A 25 22.15 5.90 2.16
C SER A 25 20.93 5.04 1.79
N ALA A 26 20.10 4.68 2.78
CA ALA A 26 18.86 3.94 2.55
C ALA A 26 17.87 4.71 1.66
N ARG A 27 17.69 6.01 1.92
CA ARG A 27 16.86 6.89 1.09
C ARG A 27 17.38 6.95 -0.35
N ASN A 28 18.69 7.13 -0.54
CA ASN A 28 19.28 7.20 -1.88
C ASN A 28 19.13 5.88 -2.65
N ALA A 29 19.25 4.74 -1.96
CA ALA A 29 19.00 3.42 -2.55
C ALA A 29 17.53 3.29 -3.00
N SER A 30 16.57 3.70 -2.15
CA SER A 30 15.15 3.72 -2.49
C SER A 30 14.87 4.61 -3.71
N ILE A 31 15.39 5.84 -3.74
CA ILE A 31 15.24 6.77 -4.87
C ILE A 31 15.79 6.15 -6.16
N LYS A 32 16.95 5.48 -6.09
CA LYS A 32 17.58 4.83 -7.25
C LYS A 32 16.68 3.74 -7.84
N ILE A 33 16.03 2.94 -6.99
CA ILE A 33 15.10 1.89 -7.43
C ILE A 33 13.86 2.51 -8.05
N HIS A 34 13.22 3.48 -7.39
CA HIS A 34 12.00 4.11 -7.88
C HIS A 34 12.19 4.86 -9.20
N LYS A 35 13.39 5.42 -9.47
CA LYS A 35 13.71 6.04 -10.77
C LYS A 35 13.57 5.08 -11.96
N GLN A 36 13.62 3.77 -11.74
CA GLN A 36 13.42 2.78 -12.81
C GLN A 36 11.98 2.77 -13.34
N ILE A 37 11.02 3.36 -12.62
CA ILE A 37 9.64 3.52 -13.09
C ILE A 37 9.55 4.26 -14.44
N ALA A 38 10.53 5.11 -14.74
CA ALA A 38 10.60 5.83 -16.01
C ALA A 38 10.76 4.92 -17.23
N GLN A 39 11.14 3.65 -17.03
CA GLN A 39 11.33 2.65 -18.07
C GLN A 39 10.25 1.56 -18.04
N ALA A 40 9.25 1.69 -17.17
CA ALA A 40 8.22 0.67 -17.02
C ALA A 40 7.15 0.76 -18.11
N ASP A 41 6.78 -0.40 -18.68
CA ASP A 41 5.60 -0.55 -19.55
C ASP A 41 4.35 -0.90 -18.74
N VAL A 42 4.54 -1.50 -17.55
CA VAL A 42 3.48 -1.93 -16.64
C VAL A 42 3.81 -1.46 -15.22
N PHE A 43 2.82 -0.86 -14.55
CA PHE A 43 2.91 -0.52 -13.13
C PHE A 43 1.84 -1.28 -12.34
N ILE A 44 2.28 -2.05 -11.34
CA ILE A 44 1.40 -2.84 -10.47
C ILE A 44 1.24 -2.10 -9.15
N VAL A 45 0.01 -1.78 -8.77
CA VAL A 45 -0.31 -1.14 -7.50
C VAL A 45 -1.22 -2.03 -6.65
N THR A 46 -0.80 -2.29 -5.42
CA THR A 46 -1.60 -3.03 -4.44
C THR A 46 -2.18 -2.05 -3.42
N LEU A 47 -3.50 -1.88 -3.44
CA LEU A 47 -4.22 -1.06 -2.47
C LEU A 47 -4.26 -1.78 -1.12
N GLY A 48 -3.73 -1.12 -0.10
CA GLY A 48 -3.50 -1.72 1.22
C GLY A 48 -4.65 -1.46 2.19
N LEU A 49 -4.74 -0.21 2.64
CA LEU A 49 -5.55 0.25 3.78
C LEU A 49 -6.10 1.65 3.52
N ILE A 50 -7.24 1.99 4.14
CA ILE A 50 -7.78 3.37 4.16
C ILE A 50 -7.39 4.14 5.44
N GLU A 51 -6.89 3.43 6.45
CA GLU A 51 -6.35 4.05 7.66
C GLU A 51 -4.92 4.54 7.37
N THR A 52 -4.74 5.85 7.38
CA THR A 52 -3.50 6.53 7.01
C THR A 52 -3.05 7.47 8.11
N TRP A 53 -1.74 7.70 8.21
CA TRP A 53 -1.18 8.68 9.13
C TRP A 53 -0.79 9.94 8.36
N TYR A 54 -1.15 11.09 8.92
CA TYR A 54 -0.86 12.40 8.35
C TYR A 54 0.05 13.18 9.28
N ASP A 55 1.15 13.72 8.72
CA ASP A 55 2.07 14.58 9.45
C ASP A 55 1.66 16.05 9.30
N LEU A 56 1.10 16.63 10.38
CA LEU A 56 0.64 18.02 10.41
C LEU A 56 1.78 19.03 10.19
N LYS A 57 3.03 18.64 10.47
CA LYS A 57 4.19 19.53 10.32
C LYS A 57 4.66 19.63 8.88
N THR A 58 4.61 18.53 8.13
CA THR A 58 5.07 18.48 6.73
C THR A 58 3.92 18.47 5.73
N ASN A 59 2.68 18.39 6.22
CA ASN A 59 1.47 18.38 5.42
C ASN A 59 1.48 17.23 4.39
N THR A 60 1.81 16.02 4.85
CA THR A 60 1.97 14.85 3.98
C THR A 60 1.48 13.57 4.65
N TYR A 61 1.01 12.63 3.83
CA TYR A 61 0.68 11.27 4.28
C TYR A 61 1.95 10.44 4.49
N LEU A 62 1.89 9.52 5.45
CA LEU A 62 2.99 8.65 5.84
C LEU A 62 2.73 7.21 5.41
N ASN A 63 3.81 6.49 5.08
CA ASN A 63 3.72 5.10 4.62
C ASN A 63 3.60 4.08 5.76
N PHE A 64 3.74 4.51 7.02
CA PHE A 64 3.70 3.66 8.20
C PHE A 64 3.25 4.46 9.42
N THR A 65 2.87 3.74 10.49
CA THR A 65 2.55 4.35 11.78
C THR A 65 3.80 4.93 12.44
N PRO A 66 3.87 6.23 12.73
CA PRO A 66 5.03 6.84 13.40
C PRO A 66 5.33 6.18 14.74
N SER A 67 6.62 6.01 15.07
CA SER A 67 7.04 5.45 16.35
C SER A 67 6.54 6.25 17.56
N GLU A 68 6.39 7.56 17.39
CA GLU A 68 5.93 8.50 18.39
C GLU A 68 4.46 8.32 18.73
N VAL A 69 3.65 7.92 17.74
CA VAL A 69 2.25 7.51 17.95
C VAL A 69 2.22 6.27 18.84
N LEU A 70 3.08 5.28 18.57
CA LEU A 70 3.17 4.07 19.39
C LEU A 70 3.63 4.36 20.83
N ALA A 71 4.36 5.47 21.02
CA ALA A 71 4.75 6.00 22.34
C ALA A 71 3.69 6.92 22.99
N GLY A 72 2.53 7.10 22.37
CA GLY A 72 1.42 7.92 22.88
C GLY A 72 1.51 9.42 22.57
N ASN A 73 2.44 9.85 21.72
CA ASN A 73 2.57 11.25 21.32
C ASN A 73 1.89 11.52 19.97
N LEU A 74 0.65 12.00 20.05
CA LEU A 74 -0.19 12.32 18.90
C LEU A 74 -0.11 13.79 18.46
N SER A 75 0.66 14.65 19.15
CA SER A 75 0.62 16.11 18.94
C SER A 75 0.96 16.58 17.52
N ARG A 76 1.66 15.75 16.75
CA ARG A 76 2.08 16.01 15.36
C ARG A 76 1.31 15.20 14.32
N PHE A 77 0.73 14.07 14.71
CA PHE A 77 0.26 13.07 13.79
C PHE A 77 -1.24 12.85 13.94
N GLU A 78 -1.92 12.83 12.82
CA GLU A 78 -3.36 12.62 12.75
C GLU A 78 -3.62 11.28 12.06
N CYS A 79 -4.43 10.42 12.68
CA CYS A 79 -4.95 9.24 12.01
C CYS A 79 -6.15 9.65 11.16
N ARG A 80 -6.09 9.40 9.85
CA ARG A 80 -7.15 9.71 8.89
C ARG A 80 -7.67 8.43 8.27
N ILE A 81 -8.98 8.25 8.35
CA ILE A 81 -9.70 7.18 7.65
C ILE A 81 -10.20 7.78 6.35
N THR A 82 -9.51 7.49 5.25
CA THR A 82 -9.86 8.07 3.95
C THR A 82 -11.07 7.37 3.34
N ASP A 83 -11.91 8.13 2.63
CA ASP A 83 -13.12 7.62 2.01
C ASP A 83 -12.89 7.14 0.56
N TYR A 84 -13.97 6.70 -0.08
CA TYR A 84 -13.93 6.26 -1.47
C TYR A 84 -13.45 7.35 -2.45
N ALA A 85 -13.92 8.58 -2.29
CA ALA A 85 -13.60 9.66 -3.22
C ALA A 85 -12.13 10.07 -3.08
N GLU A 86 -11.64 10.20 -1.86
CA GLU A 86 -10.24 10.51 -1.57
C GLU A 86 -9.29 9.46 -2.14
N ASN A 87 -9.60 8.17 -1.97
CA ASN A 87 -8.77 7.08 -2.51
C ASN A 87 -8.83 7.00 -4.03
N LEU A 88 -10.00 7.22 -4.64
CA LEU A 88 -10.14 7.25 -6.09
C LEU A 88 -9.37 8.42 -6.70
N GLU A 89 -9.48 9.61 -6.11
CA GLU A 89 -8.75 10.80 -6.55
C GLU A 89 -7.24 10.59 -6.44
N ALA A 90 -6.76 10.07 -5.31
CA ALA A 90 -5.34 9.79 -5.10
C ALA A 90 -4.80 8.77 -6.12
N ALA A 91 -5.56 7.70 -6.40
CA ALA A 91 -5.16 6.70 -7.38
C ALA A 91 -5.12 7.28 -8.81
N LYS A 92 -6.13 8.06 -9.20
CA LYS A 92 -6.15 8.76 -10.50
C LYS A 92 -4.99 9.73 -10.63
N TYR A 93 -4.75 10.55 -9.61
CA TYR A 93 -3.62 11.47 -9.58
C TYR A 93 -2.29 10.75 -9.79
N LEU A 94 -2.07 9.62 -9.11
CA LEU A 94 -0.86 8.83 -9.29
C LEU A 94 -0.73 8.33 -10.73
N ILE A 95 -1.79 7.74 -11.29
CA ILE A 95 -1.78 7.18 -12.65
C ILE A 95 -1.53 8.28 -13.68
N ASP A 96 -2.21 9.42 -13.56
CA ASP A 96 -2.06 10.56 -14.44
C ASP A 96 -0.65 11.15 -14.35
N TYR A 97 -0.10 11.26 -13.13
CA TYR A 97 1.27 11.71 -12.91
C TYR A 97 2.27 10.78 -13.61
N LEU A 98 2.12 9.46 -13.43
CA LEU A 98 3.02 8.48 -14.04
C LEU A 98 2.95 8.53 -15.55
N ARG A 99 1.76 8.64 -16.13
CA ARG A 99 1.58 8.69 -17.58
C ARG A 99 2.09 10.00 -18.19
N THR A 100 1.83 11.13 -17.51
CA THR A 100 2.27 12.45 -17.97
C THR A 100 3.79 12.59 -17.95
N HIS A 101 4.45 12.07 -16.91
CA HIS A 101 5.88 12.31 -16.69
C HIS A 101 6.79 11.19 -17.17
N PHE A 102 6.28 9.96 -17.35
CA PHE A 102 7.12 8.81 -17.66
C PHE A 102 6.69 8.08 -18.93
N ASN A 103 5.48 7.53 -18.96
CA ASN A 103 5.04 6.72 -20.10
C ASN A 103 3.53 6.92 -20.35
N PRO A 104 3.11 7.66 -21.40
CA PRO A 104 1.69 7.91 -21.67
C PRO A 104 0.89 6.63 -21.99
N ASN A 105 1.58 5.54 -22.37
CA ASN A 105 0.97 4.24 -22.64
C ASN A 105 1.14 3.25 -21.47
N LEU A 106 1.51 3.73 -20.27
CA LEU A 106 1.71 2.89 -19.10
C LEU A 106 0.44 2.11 -18.78
N LYS A 107 0.56 0.78 -18.82
CA LYS A 107 -0.50 -0.14 -18.38
C LYS A 107 -0.47 -0.25 -16.86
N ILE A 108 -1.64 -0.30 -16.25
CA ILE A 108 -1.77 -0.40 -14.79
C ILE A 108 -2.42 -1.73 -14.45
N ILE A 109 -1.88 -2.43 -13.45
CA ILE A 109 -2.58 -3.53 -12.80
C ILE A 109 -2.83 -3.10 -11.36
N VAL A 110 -4.11 -2.93 -11.01
CA VAL A 110 -4.53 -2.64 -9.66
C VAL A 110 -4.97 -3.93 -8.97
N THR A 111 -4.60 -4.10 -7.71
CA THR A 111 -5.08 -5.20 -6.88
C THR A 111 -5.31 -4.72 -5.46
N VAL A 112 -6.01 -5.52 -4.64
CA VAL A 112 -6.24 -5.22 -3.22
C VAL A 112 -5.50 -6.25 -2.39
N SER A 113 -4.80 -5.79 -1.35
CA SER A 113 -4.08 -6.72 -0.46
C SER A 113 -5.08 -7.56 0.35
N PRO A 114 -4.94 -8.90 0.40
CA PRO A 114 -5.76 -9.75 1.25
C PRO A 114 -5.39 -9.65 2.73
N VAL A 115 -4.18 -9.16 3.05
CA VAL A 115 -3.66 -9.15 4.43
C VAL A 115 -4.56 -8.27 5.31
N PRO A 116 -5.17 -8.83 6.36
CA PRO A 116 -6.03 -8.07 7.25
C PRO A 116 -5.23 -7.13 8.16
N LEU A 117 -5.90 -6.09 8.65
CA LEU A 117 -5.37 -5.17 9.67
C LEU A 117 -4.86 -5.95 10.89
N ASN A 118 -3.70 -5.53 11.40
CA ASN A 118 -3.14 -6.04 12.66
C ASN A 118 -3.57 -5.19 13.87
N VAL A 119 -3.70 -3.88 13.63
CA VAL A 119 -4.06 -2.85 14.60
C VAL A 119 -4.93 -1.84 13.83
N SER A 120 -5.89 -1.21 14.50
CA SER A 120 -6.63 -0.06 13.98
C SER A 120 -6.68 1.05 15.03
N PHE A 121 -6.55 2.29 14.57
CA PHE A 121 -6.69 3.51 15.36
C PHE A 121 -8.01 4.24 15.12
N SER A 122 -8.91 3.66 14.31
CA SER A 122 -10.24 4.18 14.01
C SER A 122 -11.20 4.25 15.22
N GLY A 123 -10.88 3.54 16.31
CA GLY A 123 -11.78 3.36 17.45
C GLY A 123 -12.92 2.34 17.20
N GLN A 124 -12.97 1.72 16.03
CA GLN A 124 -13.91 0.65 15.69
C GLN A 124 -13.34 -0.73 16.06
N ASP A 125 -14.23 -1.73 16.08
CA ASP A 125 -13.79 -3.12 16.07
C ASP A 125 -12.92 -3.39 14.84
N ILE A 126 -11.82 -4.13 15.02
CA ILE A 126 -10.83 -4.34 13.97
C ILE A 126 -11.40 -5.08 12.76
N ALA A 127 -12.37 -5.99 12.95
CA ALA A 127 -12.99 -6.69 11.83
C ALA A 127 -13.88 -5.74 11.03
N GLN A 128 -14.58 -4.80 11.69
CA GLN A 128 -15.36 -3.76 11.01
C GLN A 128 -14.46 -2.80 10.24
N ALA A 129 -13.41 -2.29 10.88
CA ALA A 129 -12.43 -1.39 10.25
C ALA A 129 -11.77 -2.05 9.04
N ASN A 130 -11.37 -3.33 9.17
CA ASN A 130 -10.79 -4.09 8.07
C ASN A 130 -11.79 -4.29 6.93
N THR A 131 -13.02 -4.67 7.24
CA THR A 131 -14.07 -4.89 6.23
C THR A 131 -14.36 -3.61 5.45
N LEU A 132 -14.52 -2.48 6.15
CA LEU A 132 -14.71 -1.17 5.52
C LEU A 132 -13.51 -0.83 4.63
N SER A 133 -12.29 -0.98 5.15
CA SER A 133 -11.07 -0.70 4.40
C SER A 133 -10.96 -1.49 3.10
N LYS A 134 -11.16 -2.81 3.14
CA LYS A 134 -11.03 -3.65 1.95
C LYS A 134 -12.17 -3.42 0.96
N SER A 135 -13.39 -3.22 1.45
CA SER A 135 -14.56 -2.98 0.60
C SER A 135 -14.44 -1.64 -0.15
N THR A 136 -14.01 -0.57 0.53
CA THR A 136 -13.76 0.73 -0.09
C THR A 136 -12.71 0.61 -1.19
N LEU A 137 -11.53 0.05 -0.88
CA LEU A 137 -10.43 -0.07 -1.84
C LEU A 137 -10.76 -1.01 -3.01
N ARG A 138 -11.54 -2.07 -2.78
CA ARG A 138 -12.00 -2.95 -3.85
C ARG A 138 -12.95 -2.23 -4.81
N THR A 139 -13.80 -1.36 -4.28
CA THR A 139 -14.70 -0.53 -5.09
C THR A 139 -13.89 0.49 -5.91
N VAL A 140 -12.88 1.13 -5.30
CA VAL A 140 -11.94 2.03 -6.03
C VAL A 140 -11.24 1.28 -7.16
N ALA A 141 -10.69 0.08 -6.88
CA ALA A 141 -10.02 -0.73 -7.88
C ALA A 141 -10.94 -1.10 -9.05
N GLN A 142 -12.21 -1.47 -8.77
CA GLN A 142 -13.19 -1.73 -9.83
C GLN A 142 -13.42 -0.47 -10.67
N LYS A 143 -13.63 0.66 -10.01
CA LYS A 143 -13.94 1.92 -10.69
C LYS A 143 -12.83 2.32 -11.66
N LEU A 144 -11.57 2.15 -11.26
CA LEU A 144 -10.42 2.45 -12.12
C LEU A 144 -10.40 1.54 -13.37
N ALA A 145 -10.61 0.24 -13.19
CA ALA A 145 -10.63 -0.72 -14.30
C ALA A 145 -11.83 -0.50 -15.26
N ASP A 146 -12.98 -0.08 -14.74
CA ASP A 146 -14.17 0.21 -15.55
C ASP A 146 -14.02 1.48 -16.40
N GLU A 147 -13.19 2.45 -15.97
CA GLU A 147 -13.05 3.76 -16.62
C GLU A 147 -11.94 3.82 -17.67
N ASP A 148 -10.99 2.87 -17.66
CA ASP A 148 -9.83 2.87 -18.54
C ASP A 148 -9.42 1.46 -18.93
N GLU A 149 -9.48 1.16 -20.22
CA GLU A 149 -9.13 -0.15 -20.81
C GLU A 149 -7.66 -0.56 -20.60
N ASN A 150 -6.78 0.39 -20.25
CA ASN A 150 -5.37 0.13 -19.93
C ASN A 150 -5.13 -0.12 -18.43
N ILE A 151 -6.19 -0.18 -17.63
CA ILE A 151 -6.16 -0.55 -16.22
C ILE A 151 -6.89 -1.87 -16.05
N ASP A 152 -6.20 -2.88 -15.53
CA ASP A 152 -6.82 -4.16 -15.20
C ASP A 152 -6.84 -4.40 -13.69
N TYR A 153 -7.86 -5.11 -13.23
CA TYR A 153 -7.97 -5.56 -11.84
C TYR A 153 -7.52 -7.02 -11.71
N PHE A 154 -6.41 -7.24 -11.01
CA PHE A 154 -5.97 -8.59 -10.68
C PHE A 154 -6.58 -9.05 -9.33
N PRO A 155 -7.36 -10.16 -9.29
CA PRO A 155 -8.18 -10.53 -8.12
C PRO A 155 -7.42 -11.29 -7.02
N SER A 156 -6.21 -10.84 -6.66
CA SER A 156 -5.42 -11.49 -5.60
C SER A 156 -6.12 -11.49 -4.23
N TYR A 157 -6.96 -10.48 -3.98
CA TYR A 157 -7.78 -10.36 -2.78
C TYR A 157 -8.78 -11.52 -2.66
N GLU A 158 -9.56 -11.75 -3.71
CA GLU A 158 -10.58 -12.78 -3.77
C GLU A 158 -9.96 -14.18 -3.79
N MET A 159 -8.85 -14.36 -4.51
CA MET A 159 -8.12 -15.65 -4.55
C MET A 159 -7.76 -16.13 -3.15
N VAL A 160 -7.37 -15.22 -2.25
CA VAL A 160 -7.07 -15.58 -0.86
C VAL A 160 -8.34 -15.66 0.00
N THR A 161 -9.18 -14.63 -0.04
CA THR A 161 -10.30 -14.48 0.90
C THR A 161 -11.48 -15.41 0.64
N LEU A 162 -11.67 -15.87 -0.60
CA LEU A 162 -12.72 -16.82 -0.99
C LEU A 162 -12.23 -18.27 -1.05
N SER A 163 -10.96 -18.52 -0.76
CA SER A 163 -10.40 -19.86 -0.66
C SER A 163 -10.65 -20.49 0.71
N ASN A 164 -10.52 -21.81 0.80
CA ASN A 164 -10.56 -22.50 2.08
C ASN A 164 -9.49 -21.91 3.02
N PRO A 165 -9.86 -21.42 4.22
CA PRO A 165 -8.91 -20.78 5.13
C PRO A 165 -7.69 -21.63 5.47
N THR A 166 -7.82 -22.96 5.53
CA THR A 166 -6.69 -23.86 5.83
C THR A 166 -5.64 -23.88 4.72
N ASP A 167 -6.04 -23.60 3.49
CA ASP A 167 -5.17 -23.58 2.31
C ASP A 167 -4.61 -22.18 2.04
N ALA A 168 -5.35 -21.14 2.44
CA ALA A 168 -4.99 -19.75 2.21
C ALA A 168 -4.09 -19.17 3.31
N TRP A 169 -4.36 -19.48 4.57
CA TRP A 169 -3.76 -18.79 5.72
C TRP A 169 -2.88 -19.68 6.58
N LEU A 170 -1.86 -19.08 7.19
CA LEU A 170 -1.20 -19.61 8.38
C LEU A 170 -2.19 -19.61 9.57
N PRO A 171 -1.88 -20.32 10.68
CA PRO A 171 -2.79 -20.42 11.84
C PRO A 171 -3.20 -19.09 12.48
N ASP A 172 -2.51 -17.99 12.17
CA ASP A 172 -2.84 -16.64 12.63
C ASP A 172 -3.96 -15.95 11.83
N HIS A 173 -4.46 -16.59 10.76
CA HIS A 173 -5.48 -16.06 9.86
C HIS A 173 -5.13 -14.69 9.25
N ARG A 174 -3.84 -14.38 9.17
CA ARG A 174 -3.33 -13.09 8.67
C ARG A 174 -2.23 -13.24 7.63
N HIS A 175 -1.30 -14.16 7.85
CA HIS A 175 -0.22 -14.40 6.89
C HIS A 175 -0.65 -15.46 5.87
N VAL A 176 -0.52 -15.12 4.59
CA VAL A 176 -0.88 -16.01 3.48
C VAL A 176 0.17 -17.13 3.38
N ARG A 177 -0.29 -18.36 3.15
CA ARG A 177 0.59 -19.51 2.91
C ARG A 177 1.42 -19.32 1.65
N ARG A 178 2.68 -19.78 1.66
CA ARG A 178 3.59 -19.68 0.50
C ARG A 178 3.05 -20.40 -0.72
N GLU A 179 2.36 -21.51 -0.51
CA GLU A 179 1.71 -22.30 -1.54
C GLU A 179 0.60 -21.49 -2.23
N MET A 180 -0.20 -20.75 -1.45
CA MET A 180 -1.22 -19.84 -1.98
C MET A 180 -0.59 -18.68 -2.76
N VAL A 181 0.46 -18.05 -2.21
CA VAL A 181 1.23 -17.01 -2.94
C VAL A 181 1.76 -17.54 -4.26
N SER A 182 2.30 -18.77 -4.27
CA SER A 182 2.83 -19.39 -5.48
C SER A 182 1.74 -19.60 -6.55
N ARG A 183 0.53 -20.01 -6.15
CA ARG A 183 -0.62 -20.15 -7.05
C ARG A 183 -1.08 -18.81 -7.63
N ILE A 184 -1.10 -17.76 -6.80
CA ILE A 184 -1.41 -16.39 -7.23
C ILE A 184 -0.40 -15.93 -8.29
N MET A 185 0.89 -16.10 -8.03
CA MET A 185 1.94 -15.71 -8.98
C MET A 185 1.88 -16.52 -10.27
N GLN A 186 1.61 -17.82 -10.21
CA GLN A 186 1.42 -18.64 -11.42
C GLN A 186 0.24 -18.14 -12.27
N THR A 187 -0.88 -17.83 -11.62
CA THR A 187 -2.07 -17.28 -12.30
C THR A 187 -1.77 -15.92 -12.93
N PHE A 188 -1.06 -15.04 -12.21
CA PHE A 188 -0.64 -13.73 -12.71
C PHE A 188 0.23 -13.86 -13.97
N VAL A 189 1.27 -14.71 -13.92
CA VAL A 189 2.18 -14.94 -15.05
C VAL A 189 1.41 -15.50 -16.24
N GLN A 190 0.54 -16.49 -16.04
CA GLN A 190 -0.28 -17.06 -17.11
C GLN A 190 -1.19 -16.05 -17.79
N HIS A 191 -1.69 -15.06 -17.04
CA HIS A 191 -2.64 -14.09 -17.57
C HIS A 191 -1.97 -12.90 -18.28
N TYR A 192 -0.82 -12.42 -17.78
CA TYR A 192 -0.21 -11.18 -18.27
C TYR A 192 1.14 -11.34 -19.00
N ILE A 193 1.82 -12.47 -18.83
CA ILE A 193 3.19 -12.68 -19.36
C ILE A 193 3.23 -13.85 -20.36
N GLY A 194 2.25 -14.77 -20.28
CA GLY A 194 2.12 -15.98 -21.10
C GLY A 194 1.84 -15.72 -22.57
#